data_AF-A0A955HC19-F1
#
_entry.id   AF-A0A955HC19-F1
#
_cell.length_a   1.000
_cell.length_b   1.000
_cell.length_c   1.000
_cell.angle_alpha   90.00
_cell.angle_beta   90.00
_cell.angle_gamma   90.00
#
_symmetry.space_group_name_H-M   'P 1'
#
loop_
_entity.id
_entity.type
_entity.pdbx_description
1 polymer ?
#
loop_
_entity_poly.entity_id
_entity_poly.type
_entity_poly.pdbx_seq_one_letter_code
_entity_poly.pdbx_strand_id
1 'polypeptide(L)' 'MKSRKTIMYQAKNGALELHGDLDTQTVWASQKQMAEVFDVDTRTINEHIIVIYNRVITT' A
#
# COMPACT_ATOMS: atom_id res chain seq x y z
N MET A 1 -9.42 -23.61 4.37
CA MET A 1 -8.88 -22.47 5.14
C MET A 1 -7.85 -21.78 4.26
N LYS A 2 -8.16 -20.61 3.67
CA LYS A 2 -7.28 -19.94 2.70
C LYS A 2 -6.10 -19.31 3.44
N SER A 3 -4.87 -19.72 3.12
CA SER A 3 -3.63 -19.29 3.76
C SER A 3 -3.29 -17.85 3.34
N ARG A 4 -3.55 -16.88 4.22
CA ARG A 4 -3.05 -15.49 4.05
C ARG A 4 -1.52 -15.53 4.14
N LYS A 5 -0.84 -15.51 2.99
CA LYS A 5 0.62 -15.51 2.91
C LYS A 5 1.15 -14.08 3.07
N THR A 6 1.77 -13.78 4.20
CA THR A 6 2.46 -12.50 4.42
C THR A 6 3.63 -12.36 3.43
N ILE A 7 3.73 -11.23 2.72
CA ILE A 7 4.82 -10.93 1.80
C ILE A 7 5.69 -9.85 2.45
N MET A 8 6.88 -10.20 2.91
CA MET A 8 7.80 -9.19 3.43
C MET A 8 8.39 -8.35 2.30
N TYR A 9 8.30 -7.03 2.43
CA TYR A 9 8.89 -6.08 1.50
C TYR A 9 10.00 -5.30 2.23
N GLN A 10 11.18 -5.13 1.65
CA GLN A 10 12.23 -4.33 2.31
C GLN A 10 12.17 -2.90 1.77
N ALA A 11 11.76 -1.96 2.60
CA ALA A 11 11.86 -0.53 2.28
C ALA A 11 13.30 -0.05 2.53
N LYS A 12 13.66 1.13 2.02
CA LYS A 12 15.02 1.69 2.16
C LYS A 12 15.46 1.87 3.62
N ASN A 13 14.52 1.95 4.56
CA ASN A 13 14.76 2.16 5.99
C ASN A 13 14.79 0.86 6.83
N GLY A 14 14.53 -0.32 6.25
CA GLY A 14 14.42 -1.59 6.99
C GLY A 14 13.43 -2.59 6.36
N ALA A 15 13.22 -3.73 7.04
CA ALA A 15 12.24 -4.72 6.61
C ALA A 15 10.82 -4.24 6.97
N LEU A 16 9.97 -4.02 5.96
CA LEU A 16 8.58 -3.62 6.07
C LEU A 16 7.68 -4.85 5.83
N GLU A 17 6.99 -5.31 6.87
CA GLU A 17 6.07 -6.44 6.71
C GLU A 17 4.78 -5.98 6.04
N LEU A 18 4.48 -6.52 4.85
CA LEU A 18 3.23 -6.30 4.13
C LEU A 18 2.44 -7.61 4.05
N HIS A 19 1.11 -7.51 4.10
CA HIS A 19 0.27 -8.68 3.90
C HIS A 19 -0.14 -8.75 2.43
N GLY A 20 0.21 -9.84 1.75
CA GLY A 20 -0.16 -10.05 0.36
C GLY A 20 -1.21 -11.14 0.21
N ASP A 21 -2.01 -11.03 -0.84
CA ASP A 21 -2.70 -12.16 -1.44
C ASP A 21 -2.05 -12.42 -2.80
N LEU A 22 -1.30 -13.52 -2.89
CA LEU A 22 -0.58 -13.91 -4.10
C LEU A 22 -1.53 -14.33 -5.22
N ASP A 23 -2.73 -14.82 -4.90
CA ASP A 23 -3.69 -15.26 -5.91
C ASP A 23 -4.27 -14.06 -6.68
N THR A 24 -4.49 -12.94 -5.97
CA THR A 24 -5.07 -11.71 -6.53
C THR A 24 -4.02 -10.65 -6.82
N GLN A 25 -2.73 -10.97 -6.66
CA GLN A 25 -1.62 -10.04 -6.80
C GLN A 25 -1.85 -8.72 -6.02
N THR A 26 -2.55 -8.81 -4.90
CA THR A 26 -2.98 -7.67 -4.11
C THR A 26 -2.11 -7.57 -2.87
N VAL A 27 -1.67 -6.36 -2.52
CA VAL A 27 -0.90 -6.10 -1.31
C VAL A 27 -1.68 -5.13 -0.42
N TRP A 28 -1.73 -5.43 0.87
CA TRP A 28 -2.33 -4.60 1.89
C TRP A 28 -1.23 -3.82 2.62
N ALA A 29 -1.36 -2.50 2.61
CA ALA A 29 -0.47 -1.57 3.28
C ALA A 29 -1.28 -0.42 3.88
N SER A 30 -0.86 0.07 5.05
CA SER A 30 -1.33 1.36 5.58
C SER A 30 -0.74 2.52 4.78
N GLN A 31 -1.35 3.71 4.86
CA GLN A 31 -0.82 4.92 4.19
C GLN A 31 0.61 5.25 4.63
N LYS A 32 0.95 5.03 5.90
CA LYS A 32 2.29 5.21 6.43
C LYS A 32 3.29 4.23 5.81
N GLN A 33 2.94 2.94 5.73
CA GLN A 33 3.79 1.93 5.10
C GLN A 33 4.03 2.24 3.61
N MET A 34 3.02 2.72 2.89
CA MET A 34 3.19 3.19 1.51
C MET A 34 4.14 4.38 1.44
N ALA A 35 4.00 5.35 2.34
CA ALA A 35 4.89 6.52 2.40
C ALA A 35 6.36 6.12 2.60
N GLU A 36 6.63 5.11 3.45
CA GLU A 36 7.98 4.58 3.68
C GLU A 36 8.55 3.84 2.45
N VAL A 37 7.72 3.11 1.69
CA VAL A 37 8.16 2.43 0.45
C VAL A 37 8.52 3.45 -0.63
N PHE A 38 7.70 4.48 -0.78
CA PHE A 38 7.87 5.50 -1.81
C PHE A 38 8.78 6.66 -1.40
N ASP A 39 9.26 6.69 -0.16
CA ASP A 39 10.12 7.75 0.39
C ASP A 39 9.47 9.14 0.27
N VAL A 40 8.19 9.22 0.66
CA VAL A 40 7.37 10.44 0.61
C VAL A 40 6.67 10.68 1.96
N ASP A 41 6.01 11.83 2.11
CA ASP A 41 5.16 12.08 3.27
C ASP A 41 3.84 11.30 3.17
N THR A 42 3.28 10.88 4.32
CA THR A 42 1.97 10.23 4.38
C THR A 42 0.85 11.11 3.79
N ARG A 43 0.98 12.44 3.87
CA ARG A 43 0.08 13.40 3.24
C ARG A 43 0.04 13.24 1.72
N THR A 44 1.19 12.99 1.08
CA THR A 44 1.25 12.79 -0.37
C THR A 44 0.46 11.55 -0.78
N ILE A 45 0.56 10.46 -0.02
CA ILE A 45 -0.25 9.26 -0.23
C ILE A 45 -1.74 9.55 -0.05
N ASN A 46 -2.12 10.31 1.00
CA ASN A 46 -3.51 10.69 1.23
C ASN A 46 -4.09 11.55 0.09
N GLU A 47 -3.33 12.53 -0.41
CA GLU A 47 -3.71 13.37 -1.56
C GLU A 47 -3.99 12.51 -2.79
N HIS A 48 -3.12 11.52 -3.09
CA HIS A 48 -3.35 10.59 -4.19
C HIS A 48 -4.61 9.72 -4.01
N ILE A 49 -4.88 9.22 -2.80
CA ILE A 49 -6.10 8.43 -2.53
C ILE A 49 -7.35 9.28 -2.79
N ILE A 50 -7.38 10.52 -2.30
CA ILE A 50 -8.50 11.45 -2.53
C ILE A 50 -8.69 11.69 -4.03
N VAL A 51 -7.60 11.92 -4.78
CA VAL A 51 -7.67 12.12 -6.24
C VAL A 51 -8.22 10.89 -6.96
N ILE A 52 -7.82 9.67 -6.56
CA ILE A 52 -8.34 8.43 -7.14
C ILE A 52 -9.85 8.32 -6.91
N TYR A 53 -10.33 8.53 -5.68
CA TYR A 53 -11.76 8.48 -5.37
C TYR A 53 -12.54 9.57 -6.10
N ASN A 54 -12.05 10.81 -6.12
CA ASN A 54 -12.72 11.91 -6.81
C ASN A 54 -12.80 11.70 -8.32
N ARG A 55 -11.75 11.12 -8.92
CA ARG A 55 -11.70 10.80 -10.35
C ARG A 55 -12.68 9.69 -10.73
N VAL A 56 -12.88 8.70 -9.84
CA VAL A 56 -13.81 7.59 -10.06
C VAL A 56 -15.27 8.01 -9.92
N ILE A 57 -15.58 9.05 -9.13
CA ILE A 57 -16.97 9.51 -8.90
C ILE A 57 -17.44 10.53 -9.97
N THR A 58 -16.53 11.10 -10.76
CA THR A 58 -16.82 12.15 -11.75
C THR A 58 -16.79 11.68 -13.21
N THR A 59 -16.58 10.38 -13.47
CA THR A 59 -16.65 9.76 -14.81
C THR A 59 -17.85 8.82 -14.87
#